data_AF-R7I6Q6-F1
#
_entry.id   AF-R7I6Q6-F1
#
_cell.length_a   1.000
_cell.length_b   1.000
_cell.length_c   1.000
_cell.angle_alpha   90.00
_cell.angle_beta   90.00
_cell.angle_gamma   90.00
#
_symmetry.space_group_name_H-M   'P 1'
#
loop_
_entity.id
_entity.type
_entity.pdbx_description
1 polymer ?
#
loop_
_entity_poly.entity_id
_entity_poly.type
_entity_poly.pdbx_seq_one_letter_code
_entity_poly.pdbx_strand_id
1 'polypeptide(L)'
;MSGMLTNDPLSVLKTLEASRIKPETRMQCKVCGFVYDPAEGCAEWQVPPGTPFAEIPDNYDCPACGCPHHSFIVLDNDEEV
;
A
#
# COMPACT_ATOMS: atom_id res chain seq x y z
N MET A 1 19.18 -28.88 -12.39
CA MET A 1 19.03 -27.41 -12.30
C MET A 1 17.57 -27.15 -11.97
N SER A 2 17.27 -26.84 -10.71
CA SER A 2 15.92 -26.66 -10.19
C SER A 2 15.23 -25.46 -10.84
N GLY A 3 14.04 -25.67 -11.37
CA GLY A 3 13.18 -24.63 -11.92
C GLY A 3 11.74 -25.10 -11.92
N MET A 4 11.25 -25.54 -10.76
CA MET A 4 9.80 -25.71 -10.58
C MET A 4 9.21 -24.32 -10.46
N LEU A 5 8.58 -23.87 -11.54
CA LEU A 5 7.64 -22.77 -11.54
C LEU A 5 6.52 -23.15 -10.57
N THR A 6 6.58 -22.65 -9.33
CA THR A 6 5.57 -22.92 -8.33
C THR A 6 4.30 -22.17 -8.73
N ASN A 7 3.38 -22.89 -9.37
CA ASN A 7 1.94 -22.59 -9.36
C ASN A 7 1.43 -22.77 -7.92
N ASP A 8 1.99 -21.97 -7.01
CA ASP A 8 1.64 -21.96 -5.60
C ASP A 8 0.35 -21.15 -5.46
N PRO A 9 -0.76 -21.76 -5.04
CA PRO A 9 -2.04 -21.07 -4.90
C PRO A 9 -1.95 -19.88 -3.92
N LEU A 10 -0.92 -19.85 -3.07
CA LEU A 10 -0.64 -18.74 -2.16
C LEU A 10 -0.19 -17.45 -2.88
N SER A 11 0.50 -17.55 -4.02
CA SER A 11 0.89 -16.35 -4.79
C SER A 11 -0.32 -15.66 -5.41
N VAL A 12 -1.34 -16.43 -5.82
CA VAL A 12 -2.57 -15.87 -6.37
C VAL A 12 -3.36 -15.12 -5.30
N LEU A 13 -3.42 -15.64 -4.07
CA LEU A 13 -4.11 -14.98 -2.95
C LEU A 13 -3.47 -13.64 -2.58
N LYS A 14 -2.13 -13.58 -2.47
CA LYS A 14 -1.41 -12.31 -2.26
C LYS A 14 -1.72 -11.27 -3.33
N THR A 15 -1.78 -11.68 -4.60
CA THR A 15 -2.12 -10.77 -5.71
C THR A 15 -3.60 -10.35 -5.67
N LEU A 16 -4.52 -11.22 -5.27
CA LEU A 16 -5.95 -10.92 -5.16
C LEU A 16 -6.29 -9.99 -3.98
N GLU A 17 -5.56 -10.10 -2.87
CA GLU A 17 -5.69 -9.22 -1.71
C GLU A 17 -5.20 -7.80 -2.03
N ALA A 18 -4.07 -7.69 -2.74
CA ALA A 18 -3.60 -6.42 -3.30
C ALA A 18 -4.55 -5.85 -4.36
N SER A 19 -5.23 -6.70 -5.12
CA SER A 19 -6.13 -6.28 -6.21
C SER A 19 -7.43 -5.62 -5.73
N ARG A 20 -7.80 -5.69 -4.44
CA ARG A 20 -9.01 -5.00 -3.92
C ARG A 20 -8.79 -3.50 -3.67
N ILE A 21 -7.52 -3.07 -3.58
CA ILE A 21 -7.14 -1.68 -3.38
C ILE A 21 -6.58 -1.19 -4.72
N LYS A 22 -7.17 -0.14 -5.30
CA LYS A 22 -6.65 0.40 -6.56
C LYS A 22 -5.22 0.91 -6.35
N PRO A 23 -4.34 0.83 -7.35
CA PRO A 23 -2.98 1.34 -7.20
C PRO A 23 -2.94 2.86 -6.93
N GLU A 24 -3.98 3.58 -7.33
CA GLU A 24 -4.17 5.00 -7.04
C GLU A 24 -4.89 5.31 -5.71
N THR A 25 -5.24 4.29 -4.92
CA THR A 25 -5.97 4.49 -3.67
C THR A 25 -5.08 5.19 -2.63
N ARG A 26 -5.58 6.32 -2.14
CA ARG A 26 -4.96 7.09 -1.04
C ARG A 26 -5.18 6.40 0.29
N MET A 27 -4.17 6.46 1.15
CA MET A 27 -4.19 5.81 2.46
C MET A 27 -4.00 6.85 3.55
N GLN A 28 -4.88 6.89 4.54
CA GLN A 28 -4.74 7.82 5.66
C GLN A 28 -4.33 7.11 6.94
N CYS A 29 -3.32 7.65 7.62
CA CYS A 29 -2.96 7.21 8.95
C CYS A 29 -4.07 7.57 9.93
N LYS A 30 -4.68 6.56 10.58
CA LYS A 30 -5.74 6.78 11.59
C LYS A 30 -5.24 7.45 12.88
N VAL A 31 -3.92 7.55 13.07
CA VAL A 31 -3.29 8.06 14.30
C VAL A 31 -3.05 9.57 14.20
N CYS A 32 -2.47 10.03 13.10
CA CYS A 32 -2.12 11.44 12.91
C CYS A 32 -2.90 12.14 11.77
N GLY A 33 -3.58 11.37 10.91
CA GLY A 33 -4.29 11.91 9.75
C GLY A 33 -3.43 12.10 8.50
N PHE A 34 -2.16 11.66 8.50
CA PHE A 34 -1.27 11.74 7.33
C PHE A 34 -1.85 10.96 6.15
N VAL A 35 -1.96 11.59 4.98
CA VAL A 35 -2.47 10.96 3.76
C VAL A 35 -1.28 10.61 2.87
N TYR A 36 -1.08 9.32 2.63
CA TYR A 36 -0.21 8.79 1.60
C TYR A 36 -0.93 8.82 0.26
N ASP A 37 -0.38 9.58 -0.69
CA ASP A 37 -0.82 9.60 -2.08
C ASP A 37 0.11 8.72 -2.93
N PRO A 38 -0.36 7.64 -3.56
CA PRO A 38 0.49 6.78 -4.38
C PRO A 38 1.00 7.47 -5.64
N ALA A 39 0.31 8.49 -6.17
CA ALA A 39 0.77 9.26 -7.32
C ALA A 39 1.96 10.16 -6.96
N GLU A 40 2.02 10.67 -5.73
CA GLU A 40 3.17 11.45 -5.24
C GLU A 40 4.26 10.56 -4.61
N GLY A 41 3.87 9.40 -4.08
CA GLY A 41 4.76 8.51 -3.34
C GLY A 41 5.13 9.08 -1.96
N CYS A 42 6.31 8.74 -1.46
CA CYS A 42 6.80 9.26 -0.18
C CYS A 42 8.31 9.53 -0.26
N ALA A 43 8.68 10.80 -0.43
CA ALA A 43 10.07 11.21 -0.57
C ALA A 43 10.92 10.89 0.68
N GLU A 44 10.33 10.98 1.87
CA GLU A 44 11.01 10.70 3.14
C GLU A 44 11.47 9.24 3.25
N TRP A 45 10.66 8.31 2.71
CA TRP A 45 10.95 6.88 2.65
C TRP A 45 11.53 6.44 1.31
N GLN A 46 11.89 7.39 0.44
CA GLN A 46 12.40 7.13 -0.92
C GLN A 46 11.45 6.24 -1.75
N VAL A 47 10.15 6.32 -1.50
CA VAL A 47 9.12 5.62 -2.26
C VAL A 47 8.80 6.46 -3.51
N PRO A 48 9.06 5.94 -4.73
CA PRO A 48 8.85 6.69 -5.95
C PRO A 48 7.36 6.96 -6.21
N PRO A 49 7.03 8.05 -6.91
CA PRO A 49 5.67 8.32 -7.36
C PRO A 49 5.17 7.19 -8.26
N GLY A 50 3.88 6.86 -8.14
CA GLY A 50 3.24 5.74 -8.81
C GLY A 50 3.38 4.40 -8.07
N THR A 51 3.92 4.39 -6.84
CA THR A 51 3.99 3.17 -6.02
C THR A 51 2.69 3.03 -5.23
N PRO A 52 1.93 1.94 -5.40
CA PRO A 52 0.74 1.72 -4.61
C PRO A 52 1.10 1.28 -3.19
N PHE A 53 0.29 1.67 -2.21
CA PHE A 53 0.53 1.34 -0.81
C PHE A 53 0.58 -0.17 -0.52
N ALA A 54 -0.04 -0.99 -1.37
CA ALA A 54 -0.01 -2.45 -1.31
C ALA A 54 1.32 -3.07 -1.78
N GLU A 55 2.13 -2.35 -2.55
CA GLU A 55 3.48 -2.80 -2.96
C GLU A 55 4.58 -2.33 -1.99
N ILE A 56 4.25 -1.43 -1.07
CA ILE A 56 5.18 -0.98 -0.04
C ILE A 56 5.38 -2.10 0.99
N PRO A 57 6.61 -2.37 1.44
CA PRO A 57 6.86 -3.36 2.48
C PRO A 57 6.20 -3.00 3.81
N ASP A 58 5.85 -4.02 4.62
CA ASP A 58 5.27 -3.86 5.96
C ASP A 58 6.14 -3.03 6.93
N ASN A 59 7.43 -2.85 6.62
CA ASN A 59 8.36 -2.01 7.37
C ASN A 59 8.22 -0.51 7.04
N TYR A 60 7.17 -0.10 6.36
CA TYR A 60 6.87 1.30 6.16
C TYR A 60 6.19 1.88 7.39
N ASP A 61 6.83 2.89 7.98
CA ASP A 61 6.26 3.65 9.09
C ASP A 61 5.80 5.03 8.61
N CYS A 62 4.73 5.54 9.22
CA CYS A 62 4.21 6.85 8.89
C CYS A 62 5.27 7.94 9.14
N PRO A 63 5.62 8.79 8.15
CA PRO A 63 6.61 9.86 8.32
C PRO A 63 6.20 10.89 9.39
N ALA A 64 4.90 11.08 9.61
CA ALA A 64 4.39 12.06 10.55
C ALA A 64 4.36 11.57 12.01
N CYS A 65 4.12 10.29 12.27
CA CYS A 65 3.94 9.77 13.65
C CYS A 65 4.71 8.49 13.99
N GLY A 66 5.35 7.84 13.02
CA GLY A 66 6.08 6.58 13.23
C GLY A 66 5.19 5.36 13.49
N CYS A 67 3.89 5.42 13.16
CA CYS A 67 3.02 4.25 13.25
C CYS A 67 3.25 3.27 12.09
N PRO A 68 3.12 1.96 12.32
CA PRO A 68 3.33 0.94 11.30
C PRO A 68 2.28 0.99 10.19
N HIS A 69 2.64 0.46 9.02
CA HIS A 69 1.81 0.35 7.81
C HIS A 69 0.37 -0.14 8.06
N HIS A 70 0.16 -1.10 8.96
CA HIS A 70 -1.18 -1.63 9.29
C HIS A 70 -2.12 -0.60 9.97
N SER A 71 -1.60 0.55 10.41
CA SER A 71 -2.41 1.62 11.01
C SER A 71 -3.04 2.56 9.96
N PHE A 72 -2.71 2.36 8.69
CA PHE A 72 -3.31 3.10 7.59
C PHE A 72 -4.67 2.51 7.22
N ILE A 73 -5.60 3.39 6.83
CA ILE A 73 -6.93 3.06 6.36
C ILE A 73 -7.10 3.58 4.94
N VAL A 74 -7.90 2.87 4.14
CA VAL A 74 -8.25 3.28 2.77
C VAL A 74 -9.08 4.56 2.85
N LEU A 75 -8.61 5.61 2.17
CA LEU A 75 -9.32 6.88 2.04
C LEU A 75 -9.98 6.93 0.65
N ASP A 76 -11.08 6.19 0.49
CA ASP A 76 -11.88 6.21 -0.74
C ASP A 76 -12.75 7.47 -0.75
N ASN A 77 -12.54 8.37 -1.73
CA ASN A 77 -13.39 9.55 -1.95
C ASN A 77 -14.49 9.22 -2.97
N ASP A 78 -15.15 8.07 -2.82
CA ASP A 78 -16.30 7.66 -3.65
C ASP A 78 -17.61 8.23 -3.08
N GLU A 79 -17.61 9.53 -2.79
CA GLU A 79 -18.87 10.25 -2.59
C GLU A 79 -19.39 10.64 -3.98
N GLU A 80 -19.89 9.66 -4.73
CA GLU A 80 -20.95 9.91 -5.72
C GLU A 80 -22.25 10.19 -4.93
N VAL A 81 -22.48 11.46 -4.62
CA VAL A 81 -23.80 12.01 -4.24
C VAL A 81 -24.33 12.88 -5.37
#